data_AF-A0A8T5PZF9-F1
#
_entry.id   AF-A0A8T5PZF9-F1
#
_cell.length_a   1.000
_cell.length_b   1.000
_cell.length_c   1.000
_cell.angle_alpha   90.00
_cell.angle_beta   90.00
_cell.angle_gamma   90.00
#
_symmetry.space_group_name_H-M   'P 1'
#
loop_
_entity.id
_entity.type
_entity.pdbx_description
1 polymer ?
#
loop_
_entity_poly.entity_id
_entity_poly.type
_entity_poly.pdbx_seq_one_letter_code
_entity_poly.pdbx_strand_id
1 'polypeptide(L)'
;MAKKSEIGEESINLELERSRIKREKAKIVLNMGLVLYFGFLIAGIVGFAFKHIDSFLLNVLVVCGIIILIVSTLPYLIIVHKEEKWISLKLYELGK
;
A
#
# COMPACT_ATOMS: atom_id res chain seq x y z
N MET A 1 21.06 7.82 -35.97
CA MET A 1 20.47 6.64 -35.29
C MET A 1 20.77 6.58 -33.79
N ALA A 2 21.90 7.12 -33.29
CA ALA A 2 22.24 7.11 -31.86
C ALA A 2 21.25 7.85 -30.92
N LYS A 3 20.73 9.01 -31.35
CA LYS A 3 19.82 9.84 -30.52
C LYS A 3 18.47 9.18 -30.15
N LYS A 4 18.08 8.10 -30.84
CA LYS A 4 16.81 7.40 -30.58
C LYS A 4 16.93 6.36 -29.46
N SER A 5 18.13 5.86 -29.15
CA SER A 5 18.31 4.92 -28.03
C SER A 5 18.45 5.65 -26.68
N GLU A 6 19.10 6.81 -26.65
CA GLU A 6 19.23 7.64 -25.43
C GLU A 6 17.86 8.09 -24.89
N ILE A 7 16.97 8.57 -25.77
CA ILE A 7 15.59 8.96 -25.39
C ILE A 7 14.79 7.75 -24.90
N GLY A 8 15.04 6.56 -25.46
CA GLY A 8 14.41 5.31 -25.05
C GLY A 8 14.82 4.89 -23.65
N GLU A 9 16.12 4.90 -23.35
CA GLU A 9 16.65 4.55 -22.02
C GLU A 9 16.20 5.54 -20.94
N GLU A 10 16.19 6.83 -21.25
CA GLU A 10 15.72 7.87 -20.32
C GLU A 10 14.23 7.73 -20.02
N SER A 11 13.41 7.44 -21.03
CA SER A 11 11.97 7.19 -20.84
C SER A 11 11.68 5.97 -19.96
N ILE A 12 12.47 4.89 -20.11
CA ILE A 12 12.36 3.68 -19.29
C ILE A 12 12.78 3.98 -17.84
N ASN A 13 13.84 4.76 -17.65
CA ASN A 13 14.33 5.13 -16.32
C ASN A 13 13.30 6.00 -15.56
N LEU A 14 12.70 6.97 -16.26
CA LEU A 14 11.61 7.79 -15.72
C LEU A 14 10.37 6.95 -15.36
N GLU A 15 10.05 5.93 -16.16
CA GLU A 15 8.91 5.04 -15.87
C GLU A 15 9.17 4.15 -14.64
N LEU A 16 10.40 3.63 -14.49
CA LEU A 16 10.84 2.89 -13.31
C LEU A 16 10.79 3.75 -12.05
N GLU A 17 11.30 4.99 -12.13
CA GLU A 17 11.30 5.93 -11.02
C GLU A 17 9.88 6.33 -10.62
N ARG A 18 9.00 6.58 -11.60
CA ARG A 18 7.57 6.82 -11.36
C ARG A 18 6.91 5.64 -10.66
N SER A 19 7.27 4.41 -11.02
CA SER A 19 6.76 3.19 -10.38
C SER A 19 7.25 3.07 -8.93
N ARG A 20 8.53 3.34 -8.69
CA ARG A 20 9.11 3.42 -7.33
C ARG A 20 8.36 4.40 -6.45
N ILE A 21 8.15 5.63 -6.93
CA ILE A 21 7.42 6.67 -6.19
C ILE A 21 5.99 6.24 -5.88
N LYS A 22 5.29 5.58 -6.82
CA LYS A 22 3.93 5.07 -6.59
C LYS A 22 3.90 4.02 -5.48
N ARG A 23 4.85 3.09 -5.46
CA ARG A 23 4.97 2.12 -4.36
C ARG A 23 5.25 2.79 -3.03
N GLU A 24 6.17 3.75 -2.99
CA GLU A 24 6.52 4.45 -1.75
C GLU A 24 5.31 5.20 -1.19
N LYS A 25 4.56 5.91 -2.02
CA LYS A 25 3.30 6.54 -1.62
C LYS A 25 2.30 5.53 -1.04
N ALA A 26 2.15 4.37 -1.69
CA ALA A 26 1.26 3.33 -1.20
C ALA A 26 1.73 2.70 0.11
N LYS A 27 3.05 2.54 0.31
CA LYS A 27 3.63 2.11 1.58
C LYS A 27 3.36 3.12 2.69
N ILE A 28 3.44 4.42 2.41
CA ILE A 28 3.13 5.47 3.40
C ILE A 28 1.68 5.36 3.84
N VAL A 29 0.74 5.21 2.89
CA VAL A 29 -0.69 5.02 3.20
C VAL A 29 -0.91 3.76 4.03
N LEU A 30 -0.30 2.64 3.64
CA LEU A 30 -0.36 1.40 4.41
C LEU A 30 0.17 1.58 5.84
N ASN A 31 1.31 2.26 5.99
CA ASN A 31 1.93 2.50 7.29
C ASN A 31 1.05 3.39 8.20
N MET A 32 0.51 4.48 7.67
CA MET A 32 -0.45 5.32 8.41
C MET A 32 -1.71 4.56 8.78
N GLY A 33 -2.22 3.72 7.89
CA GLY A 33 -3.35 2.82 8.18
C GLY A 33 -3.07 1.84 9.31
N LEU A 34 -1.88 1.23 9.33
CA LEU A 34 -1.44 0.35 10.42
C LEU A 34 -1.34 1.10 11.75
N VAL A 35 -0.77 2.30 11.75
CA VAL A 35 -0.69 3.15 12.95
C VAL A 35 -2.10 3.46 13.49
N LEU A 36 -3.04 3.82 12.62
CA LEU A 36 -4.43 4.07 13.01
C LEU A 36 -5.10 2.81 13.56
N TYR A 37 -4.91 1.66 12.92
CA TYR A 37 -5.42 0.38 13.38
C TYR A 37 -4.93 0.04 14.79
N PHE A 38 -3.62 0.11 15.03
CA PHE A 38 -3.06 -0.14 16.35
C PHE A 38 -3.52 0.90 17.39
N GLY A 39 -3.63 2.17 16.99
CA GLY A 39 -4.18 3.23 17.84
C GLY A 39 -5.62 2.92 18.29
N PHE A 40 -6.48 2.47 17.38
CA PHE A 40 -7.85 2.08 17.69
C PHE A 40 -7.89 0.83 18.56
N LEU A 41 -7.03 -0.16 18.30
CA LEU A 41 -6.96 -1.39 19.09
C LEU A 41 -6.57 -1.08 20.54
N ILE A 42 -5.52 -0.27 20.74
CA ILE A 42 -5.08 0.17 22.07
C ILE A 42 -6.17 0.99 22.76
N ALA A 43 -6.74 1.99 22.08
CA ALA A 43 -7.81 2.82 22.63
C ALA A 43 -9.05 1.99 23.01
N GLY A 44 -9.42 1.01 22.19
CA GLY A 44 -10.51 0.09 22.45
C GLY A 44 -10.25 -0.78 23.68
N ILE A 45 -9.08 -1.39 23.77
CA ILE A 45 -8.69 -2.22 24.94
C ILE A 45 -8.67 -1.37 26.21
N VAL A 46 -8.00 -0.22 26.19
CA VAL A 46 -7.87 0.67 27.36
C VAL A 46 -9.24 1.20 27.76
N GLY A 47 -10.02 1.73 26.81
CA GLY A 47 -11.35 2.28 27.07
C GLY A 47 -12.33 1.24 27.62
N PHE A 48 -12.26 -0.01 27.14
CA PHE A 48 -13.05 -1.12 27.68
C PHE A 48 -12.57 -1.53 29.08
N ALA A 49 -11.25 -1.63 29.31
CA ALA A 49 -10.68 -2.01 30.61
C ALA A 49 -11.04 -1.01 31.72
N PHE A 50 -11.06 0.29 31.42
CA PHE A 50 -11.47 1.34 32.36
C PHE A 50 -12.99 1.56 32.41
N LYS A 51 -13.79 0.70 31.77
CA LYS A 51 -15.27 0.81 31.69
C LYS A 51 -15.77 2.15 31.13
N HIS A 52 -14.94 2.85 30.36
CA HIS A 52 -15.32 4.09 29.67
C HIS A 52 -16.09 3.80 28.38
N ILE A 53 -15.94 2.60 27.83
CA ILE A 53 -16.52 2.16 26.56
C ILE A 53 -17.27 0.85 26.77
N ASP A 54 -18.52 0.77 26.30
CA ASP A 54 -19.33 -0.46 26.35
C ASP A 54 -18.98 -1.40 25.18
N SER A 55 -19.38 -2.67 25.31
CA SER A 55 -19.15 -3.75 24.34
C SER A 55 -19.63 -3.40 22.93
N PHE A 56 -20.71 -2.61 22.82
CA PHE A 56 -21.20 -2.12 21.53
C PHE A 56 -20.17 -1.20 20.83
N LEU A 57 -19.65 -0.21 21.54
CA LEU A 57 -18.65 0.73 21.00
C LEU A 57 -17.32 0.03 20.71
N LEU A 58 -16.92 -0.95 21.53
CA LEU A 58 -15.75 -1.79 21.26
C LEU A 58 -15.88 -2.52 19.92
N ASN A 59 -17.04 -3.14 19.66
CA ASN A 59 -17.30 -3.82 18.39
C ASN A 59 -17.25 -2.86 17.21
N VAL A 60 -17.81 -1.66 17.34
CA VAL A 60 -17.73 -0.61 16.30
C VAL A 60 -16.27 -0.23 16.03
N LEU A 61 -15.46 -0.02 17.07
CA LEU A 61 -14.04 0.30 16.91
C LEU A 61 -13.27 -0.81 16.17
N VAL A 62 -13.54 -2.08 16.51
CA VAL A 62 -12.92 -3.23 15.84
C VAL A 62 -13.30 -3.28 14.37
N VAL A 63 -14.59 -3.10 14.04
CA VAL A 63 -15.07 -3.08 12.65
C VAL A 63 -14.45 -1.93 11.87
N CYS A 64 -14.40 -0.72 12.44
CA CYS A 64 -13.73 0.43 11.83
C CYS A 64 -12.23 0.16 11.59
N GLY A 65 -11.55 -0.47 12.55
CA GLY A 65 -10.15 -0.87 12.40
C GLY A 65 -9.93 -1.81 11.22
N ILE A 66 -10.81 -2.80 11.03
CA ILE A 66 -10.75 -3.73 9.89
C ILE A 66 -10.96 -2.98 8.57
N ILE A 67 -11.92 -2.06 8.51
CA ILE A 67 -12.16 -1.25 7.30
C ILE A 67 -10.92 -0.43 6.94
N ILE A 68 -10.29 0.22 7.93
CA ILE A 68 -9.05 0.98 7.73
C ILE A 68 -7.95 0.08 7.17
N LEU A 69 -7.78 -1.13 7.70
CA LEU A 69 -6.80 -2.10 7.18
C LEU A 69 -7.06 -2.44 5.71
N ILE A 70 -8.31 -2.72 5.34
CA ILE A 70 -8.68 -3.04 3.95
C ILE A 70 -8.35 -1.85 3.03
N VAL A 71 -8.81 -0.65 3.39
CA VAL A 71 -8.61 0.56 2.57
C VAL A 71 -7.13 0.91 2.44
N SER A 72 -6.33 0.66 3.47
CA SER A 72 -4.90 0.98 3.47
C SER A 72 -4.05 -0.08 2.75
N THR A 73 -4.49 -1.35 2.76
CA THR A 73 -3.78 -2.48 2.13
C THR A 73 -4.04 -2.57 0.63
N LEU A 74 -5.28 -2.35 0.19
CA LEU A 74 -5.67 -2.42 -1.21
C LEU A 74 -4.75 -1.66 -2.19
N PRO A 75 -4.44 -0.36 -1.99
CA PRO A 75 -3.62 0.39 -2.94
C PRO A 75 -2.22 -0.18 -3.09
N TYR A 76 -1.62 -0.65 -1.99
CA TYR A 76 -0.29 -1.27 -2.00
C TYR A 76 -0.32 -2.57 -2.82
N LEU A 77 -1.30 -3.43 -2.55
CA LEU A 77 -1.43 -4.74 -3.20
C LEU A 77 -1.65 -4.59 -4.71
N ILE A 78 -2.50 -3.65 -5.14
CA ILE A 78 -2.75 -3.35 -6.55
C ILE A 78 -1.46 -2.88 -7.26
N ILE A 79 -0.66 -2.02 -6.63
CA ILE A 79 0.54 -1.47 -7.25
C ILE A 79 1.62 -2.54 -7.37
N VAL A 80 1.86 -3.32 -6.33
CA VAL A 80 2.85 -4.42 -6.36
C VAL A 80 2.47 -5.46 -7.41
N HIS A 81 1.21 -5.87 -7.46
CA HIS A 81 0.76 -6.87 -8.44
C HIS A 81 0.86 -6.37 -9.88
N LYS A 82 0.60 -5.08 -10.12
CA LYS A 82 0.83 -4.45 -11.43
C LYS A 82 2.31 -4.46 -11.80
N GLU A 83 3.21 -4.18 -10.86
CA GLU A 83 4.66 -4.22 -11.12
C GLU A 83 5.16 -5.64 -11.42
N GLU A 84 4.78 -6.63 -10.63
CA GLU A 84 5.15 -8.03 -10.85
C GLU A 84 4.70 -8.53 -12.23
N LYS A 85 3.48 -8.18 -12.63
CA LYS A 85 2.96 -8.52 -13.96
C LYS A 85 3.75 -7.84 -15.08
N TRP A 86 4.17 -6.59 -14.88
CA TRP A 86 4.92 -5.85 -15.89
C TRP A 86 6.36 -6.37 -16.04
N ILE A 87 7.00 -6.71 -14.92
CA ILE A 87 8.35 -7.30 -14.90
C ILE A 87 8.34 -8.69 -15.56
N SER A 88 7.35 -9.53 -15.22
CA SER A 88 7.26 -10.88 -15.80
C SER A 88 7.02 -10.86 -17.32
N LEU A 89 6.21 -9.92 -17.82
CA LEU A 89 6.06 -9.68 -19.26
C LEU A 89 7.39 -9.29 -19.93
N LYS A 90 8.12 -8.33 -19.37
CA LYS A 90 9.42 -7.91 -19.92
C LYS A 90 10.49 -9.01 -19.89
N LEU A 91 10.51 -9.83 -18.84
CA LEU A 91 11.42 -10.98 -18.75
C LEU A 91 11.09 -12.05 -19.81
N TYR A 92 9.81 -12.28 -20.09
CA TYR A 92 9.38 -13.19 -21.17
C TYR A 92 9.81 -12.67 -22.56
N GLU A 93 9.75 -11.36 -22.79
CA GLU A 93 10.20 -10.73 -24.05
C GLU A 93 11.73 -10.80 -24.24
N LEU A 94 12.52 -10.81 -23.16
CA LEU A 94 14.00 -10.87 -23.21
C LEU A 94 14.55 -12.31 -23.25
N GLY A 95 13.76 -13.31 -22.85
CA GLY A 95 14.12 -14.73 -22.89
C GLY A 95 13.80 -15.43 -24.22
N LYS A 96 13.33 -14.67 -25.22
CA LYS A 96 13.01 -15.10 -26.57
C LYS A 96 13.93 -14.38 -27.56
#